data_AF-A0A5J4KND4-F1
#
_entry.id   AF-A0A5J4KND4-F1
#
_cell.length_a   1.000
_cell.length_b   1.000
_cell.length_c   1.000
_cell.angle_alpha   90.00
_cell.angle_beta   90.00
_cell.angle_gamma   90.00
#
_symmetry.space_group_name_H-M   'P 1'
#
loop_
_entity.id
_entity.type
_entity.pdbx_description
1 polymer ?
#
loop_
_entity_poly.entity_id
_entity_poly.type
_entity_poly.pdbx_seq_one_letter_code
_entity_poly.pdbx_strand_id
1 'polypeptide(L)'
;MSGHEIEPFYLYDDAPPLWYEMGLTPDVKESFLIGMHVIKAQKLSYMTLPKNITHIADDPLYQVGLLAGRLCYRDYLHSLDAHHNILRSPEPLPLQEVLDVVDVFIRIPDRYLAVLIPLTFRIGAVVGFLSGLKVSQSREAYAGLAVMAGLVTPLLVPFVDRQEHSAVPAGRLQVGRK
;
A
#
# COMPACT_ATOMS: atom_id res chain seq x y z
N MET A 1 39.04 -7.39 7.16
CA MET A 1 37.86 -6.85 6.46
C MET A 1 37.11 -8.05 5.91
N SER A 2 36.14 -8.57 6.65
CA SER A 2 35.35 -9.73 6.22
C SER A 2 34.28 -9.24 5.26
N GLY A 3 34.37 -9.66 3.99
CA GLY A 3 33.31 -9.49 3.01
C GLY A 3 32.10 -10.30 3.45
N HIS A 4 31.08 -9.62 3.93
CA HIS A 4 29.74 -10.18 3.97
C HIS A 4 29.18 -10.04 2.56
N GLU A 5 29.21 -11.14 1.80
CA GLU A 5 28.35 -11.29 0.63
C GLU A 5 26.91 -11.18 1.12
N ILE A 6 26.24 -10.09 0.75
CA ILE A 6 24.82 -9.92 0.94
C ILE A 6 24.17 -10.75 -0.15
N GLU A 7 23.57 -11.90 0.21
CA GLU A 7 22.80 -12.69 -0.74
C GLU A 7 21.67 -11.82 -1.33
N PRO A 8 21.47 -11.85 -2.67
CA PRO A 8 20.41 -11.11 -3.30
C PRO A 8 19.06 -11.57 -2.76
N PHE A 9 18.37 -10.66 -2.07
CA PHE A 9 17.08 -10.93 -1.47
C PHE A 9 15.99 -10.93 -2.54
N TYR A 10 15.65 -12.13 -3.00
CA TYR A 10 14.45 -12.36 -3.78
C TYR A 10 13.26 -12.45 -2.80
N LEU A 11 12.42 -11.40 -2.78
CA LEU A 11 11.14 -11.41 -2.02
C LEU A 11 10.15 -12.47 -2.54
N TYR A 12 10.43 -13.00 -3.74
CA TYR A 12 9.79 -14.12 -4.39
C TYR A 12 10.90 -14.96 -5.01
N ASP A 13 10.93 -16.27 -4.76
CA ASP A 13 11.99 -17.17 -5.26
C ASP A 13 12.22 -17.16 -6.79
N ASP A 14 11.46 -16.43 -7.61
CA ASP A 14 11.71 -16.33 -9.06
C ASP A 14 11.35 -14.98 -9.72
N ALA A 15 11.19 -13.87 -8.97
CA ALA A 15 10.98 -12.56 -9.60
C ALA A 15 11.52 -11.38 -8.77
N PRO A 16 12.27 -10.44 -9.38
CA PRO A 16 12.53 -9.17 -8.73
C PRO A 16 11.18 -8.49 -8.48
N PRO A 17 10.93 -7.94 -7.28
CA PRO A 17 9.66 -7.29 -7.02
C PRO A 17 9.46 -6.11 -7.97
N LEU A 18 8.22 -5.84 -8.41
CA LEU A 18 7.88 -4.82 -9.42
C LEU A 18 8.48 -3.41 -9.16
N TRP A 19 8.77 -3.07 -7.91
CA TRP A 19 9.45 -1.81 -7.54
C TRP A 19 10.95 -1.76 -7.91
N TYR A 20 11.55 -2.90 -8.25
CA TYR A 20 12.92 -3.02 -8.73
C TYR A 20 13.12 -2.31 -10.10
N GLU A 21 12.04 -2.12 -10.87
CA GLU A 21 12.07 -1.41 -12.16
C GLU A 21 11.83 0.11 -12.04
N MET A 22 11.66 0.65 -10.83
CA MET A 22 11.39 2.09 -10.61
C MET A 22 12.59 3.03 -10.85
N GLY A 23 13.61 2.60 -11.60
CA GLY A 23 14.79 3.42 -11.92
C GLY A 23 15.65 3.81 -10.71
N LEU A 24 15.49 3.14 -9.56
CA LEU A 24 16.31 3.37 -8.38
C LEU A 24 17.77 2.97 -8.64
N THR A 25 18.72 3.74 -8.12
CA THR A 25 20.13 3.36 -8.16
C THR A 25 20.36 2.08 -7.34
N PRO A 26 21.37 1.25 -7.67
CA PRO A 26 21.68 0.04 -6.91
C PRO A 26 21.79 0.28 -5.39
N ASP A 27 22.47 1.35 -4.99
CA ASP A 27 22.68 1.69 -3.57
C ASP A 27 21.36 2.00 -2.83
N VAL A 28 20.41 2.65 -3.51
CA VAL A 28 19.09 2.96 -2.95
C VAL A 28 18.27 1.67 -2.82
N LYS A 29 18.36 0.76 -3.79
CA LYS A 29 17.70 -0.56 -3.72
C LYS A 29 18.24 -1.38 -2.57
N GLU A 30 19.55 -1.42 -2.40
CA GLU A 30 20.21 -2.16 -1.32
C GLU A 30 19.83 -1.60 0.06
N SER A 31 19.90 -0.28 0.22
CA SER A 31 19.51 0.39 1.47
C SER A 31 18.06 0.13 1.83
N PHE A 32 17.16 0.17 0.84
CA PHE A 32 15.74 -0.13 1.03
C PHE A 32 15.53 -1.60 1.46
N LEU A 33 16.19 -2.56 0.82
CA LEU A 33 16.13 -3.98 1.18
C LEU A 33 16.63 -4.24 2.61
N ILE A 34 17.74 -3.62 3.00
CA ILE A 34 18.28 -3.71 4.36
C ILE A 34 17.28 -3.15 5.37
N GLY A 35 16.71 -1.97 5.09
CA GLY A 35 15.69 -1.35 5.94
C GLY A 35 14.46 -2.26 6.14
N MET A 36 13.97 -2.85 5.05
CA MET A 36 12.85 -3.80 5.05
C MET A 36 13.15 -5.04 5.89
N HIS A 37 14.37 -5.57 5.80
CA HIS A 37 14.81 -6.71 6.60
C HIS A 37 14.81 -6.40 8.10
N VAL A 38 15.31 -5.21 8.47
CA VAL A 38 15.31 -4.74 9.87
C VAL A 38 13.89 -4.61 10.39
N ILE A 39 12.97 -4.02 9.62
CA ILE A 39 11.55 -3.91 10.02
C ILE A 39 10.91 -5.29 10.18
N LYS A 40 11.15 -6.21 9.23
CA LYS A 40 10.62 -7.58 9.28
C LYS A 40 11.12 -8.32 10.54
N ALA A 41 12.39 -8.18 10.88
CA ALA A 41 12.99 -8.82 12.06
C ALA A 41 12.39 -8.32 13.39
N GLN A 42 11.87 -7.09 13.43
CA GLN A 42 11.27 -6.50 14.65
C GLN A 42 9.90 -7.07 15.01
N LYS A 43 9.26 -7.89 14.15
CA LYS A 43 7.94 -8.51 14.41
C LYS A 43 6.87 -7.52 14.89
N LEU A 44 6.79 -6.38 14.22
CA LEU A 44 5.88 -5.29 14.59
C LEU A 44 4.42 -5.66 14.34
N SER A 45 3.51 -5.06 15.12
CA SER A 45 2.07 -5.17 14.90
C SER A 45 1.57 -4.13 13.90
N TYR A 46 0.56 -4.53 13.13
CA TYR A 46 -0.09 -3.69 12.13
C TYR A 46 -1.57 -3.49 12.47
N MET A 47 -2.13 -2.37 12.00
CA MET A 47 -3.55 -2.10 12.10
C MET A 47 -4.33 -3.13 11.27
N THR A 48 -5.46 -3.57 11.82
CA THR A 48 -6.38 -4.46 11.11
C THR A 48 -7.09 -3.70 10.01
N LEU A 49 -7.15 -4.29 8.81
CA LEU A 49 -7.93 -3.77 7.71
C LEU A 49 -9.43 -3.74 8.05
N PRO A 50 -10.17 -2.71 7.62
CA PRO A 50 -11.62 -2.71 7.65
C PRO A 50 -12.22 -3.91 6.88
N LYS A 51 -13.34 -4.45 7.39
CA LYS A 51 -13.95 -5.72 6.92
C LYS A 51 -14.20 -5.79 5.41
N ASN A 52 -14.59 -4.67 4.81
CA ASN A 52 -14.85 -4.51 3.39
C ASN A 52 -13.62 -4.69 2.49
N ILE A 53 -12.40 -4.60 3.05
CA ILE A 53 -11.14 -4.72 2.32
C ILE A 53 -10.18 -5.76 2.93
N THR A 54 -10.62 -6.52 3.94
CA THR A 54 -9.77 -7.48 4.68
C THR A 54 -9.16 -8.57 3.80
N HIS A 55 -9.85 -9.00 2.73
CA HIS A 55 -9.37 -10.02 1.80
C HIS A 55 -8.05 -9.65 1.10
N ILE A 56 -7.68 -8.37 1.07
CA ILE A 56 -6.41 -7.91 0.51
C ILE A 56 -5.21 -8.37 1.36
N ALA A 57 -5.43 -8.67 2.65
CA ALA A 57 -4.37 -9.08 3.56
C ALA A 57 -3.68 -10.40 3.14
N ASP A 58 -4.35 -11.21 2.34
CA ASP A 58 -3.86 -12.51 1.86
C ASP A 58 -2.89 -12.36 0.66
N ASP A 59 -2.84 -11.19 0.02
CA ASP A 59 -1.92 -10.91 -1.08
C ASP A 59 -0.48 -10.73 -0.55
N PRO A 60 0.53 -11.46 -1.05
CA PRO A 60 1.90 -11.26 -0.61
C PRO A 60 2.45 -9.84 -0.90
N LEU A 61 1.96 -9.16 -1.93
CA LEU A 61 2.32 -7.75 -2.21
C LEU A 61 1.84 -6.80 -1.11
N TYR A 62 0.71 -7.11 -0.47
CA TYR A 62 0.26 -6.35 0.70
C TYR A 62 1.25 -6.49 1.85
N GLN A 63 1.80 -7.68 2.09
CA GLN A 63 2.80 -7.92 3.13
C GLN A 63 4.11 -7.15 2.86
N VAL A 64 4.54 -7.08 1.60
CA VAL A 64 5.69 -6.23 1.22
C VAL A 64 5.34 -4.75 1.44
N GLY A 65 4.15 -4.32 1.04
CA GLY A 65 3.66 -2.97 1.29
C GLY A 65 3.70 -2.60 2.77
N LEU A 66 3.24 -3.46 3.69
CA LEU A 66 3.26 -3.21 5.13
C LEU A 66 4.65 -2.81 5.65
N LEU A 67 5.66 -3.57 5.23
CA LEU A 67 7.05 -3.32 5.60
C LEU A 67 7.53 -1.98 5.01
N ALA A 68 7.21 -1.73 3.74
CA ALA A 68 7.61 -0.51 3.04
C ALA A 68 7.01 0.74 3.70
N GLY A 69 5.71 0.71 4.01
CA GLY A 69 5.03 1.78 4.71
C GLY A 69 5.62 2.09 6.08
N ARG A 70 5.99 1.03 6.81
CA ARG A 70 6.60 1.17 8.14
C ARG A 70 8.00 1.76 8.06
N LEU A 71 8.77 1.40 7.03
CA LEU A 71 10.06 2.01 6.74
C LEU A 71 9.87 3.50 6.39
N CYS A 72 8.94 3.83 5.50
CA CYS A 72 8.63 5.23 5.15
C CYS A 72 8.21 6.06 6.37
N TYR A 73 7.40 5.51 7.28
CA TYR A 73 7.06 6.21 8.53
C TYR A 73 8.28 6.44 9.40
N ARG A 74 9.17 5.46 9.50
CA ARG A 74 10.41 5.60 10.26
C ARG A 74 11.30 6.67 9.64
N ASP A 75 11.48 6.66 8.33
CA ASP A 75 12.26 7.67 7.60
C ASP A 75 11.66 9.07 7.78
N TYR A 76 10.33 9.18 7.78
CA TYR A 76 9.63 10.44 8.07
C TYR A 76 9.94 10.99 9.48
N LEU A 77 10.15 10.12 10.48
CA LEU A 77 10.51 10.54 11.84
C LEU A 77 11.98 10.97 11.99
N HIS A 78 12.80 10.78 10.96
CA HIS A 78 14.22 11.06 10.98
C HIS A 78 14.54 12.17 9.98
N SER A 79 14.98 13.33 10.50
CA SER A 79 15.62 14.36 9.68
C SER A 79 17.13 14.28 9.85
N LEU A 80 17.89 14.85 8.92
CA LEU A 80 19.33 15.07 9.08
C LEU A 80 19.55 16.53 9.47
N ASP A 81 20.38 16.78 10.48
CA ASP A 81 20.87 18.14 10.73
C ASP A 81 21.89 18.58 9.65
N ALA A 82 22.35 19.83 9.74
CA ALA A 82 23.39 20.36 8.86
C ALA A 82 24.73 19.60 8.92
N HIS A 83 24.91 18.72 9.90
CA HIS A 83 26.09 17.89 10.10
C HIS A 83 25.85 16.41 9.75
N HIS A 84 24.71 16.08 9.13
CA HIS A 84 24.29 14.71 8.79
C HIS A 84 24.05 13.79 10.01
N ASN A 85 23.81 14.36 11.19
CA ASN A 85 23.35 13.58 12.33
C ASN A 85 21.85 13.31 12.21
N ILE A 86 21.43 12.11 12.59
CA ILE A 86 20.02 11.72 12.65
C ILE A 86 19.35 12.49 13.79
N LEU A 87 18.54 13.49 13.44
CA LEU A 87 17.61 14.14 14.35
C LEU A 87 16.29 13.38 14.35
N ARG A 88 15.93 12.85 15.51
CA ARG A 88 14.57 12.35 15.73
C ARG A 88 13.69 13.56 16.03
N SER A 89 12.93 14.06 15.05
CA SER A 89 11.93 15.11 15.26
C SER A 89 10.55 14.53 14.99
N PRO A 90 9.87 13.96 16.00
CA PRO A 90 8.50 13.51 15.86
C PRO A 90 7.59 14.74 15.93
N GLU A 91 7.64 15.63 14.93
CA GLU A 91 6.59 16.63 14.80
C GLU A 91 5.27 15.88 14.55
N PRO A 92 4.20 16.22 15.30
CA PRO A 92 2.89 15.66 15.01
C PRO A 92 2.53 15.92 13.54
N LEU A 93 2.03 14.90 12.85
CA LEU A 93 1.62 15.06 11.47
C LEU A 93 0.22 15.66 11.53
N PRO A 94 -0.01 16.84 10.94
CA PRO A 94 -1.36 17.39 10.82
C PRO A 94 -2.28 16.36 10.17
N LEU A 95 -3.52 16.28 10.65
CA LEU A 95 -4.51 15.35 10.08
C LEU A 95 -4.59 15.46 8.56
N GLN A 96 -4.58 16.68 8.02
CA GLN A 96 -4.65 16.91 6.58
C GLN A 96 -3.48 16.25 5.84
N GLU A 97 -2.26 16.34 6.35
CA GLU A 97 -1.10 15.71 5.74
C GLU A 97 -1.21 14.18 5.74
N VAL A 98 -1.73 13.60 6.81
CA VAL A 98 -2.02 12.15 6.87
C VAL A 98 -3.03 11.75 5.79
N LEU A 99 -4.08 12.56 5.58
CA LEU A 99 -5.08 12.31 4.56
C LEU A 99 -4.50 12.46 3.14
N ASP A 100 -3.63 13.45 2.92
CA ASP A 100 -2.95 13.67 1.64
C ASP A 100 -2.01 12.51 1.29
N VAL A 101 -1.25 12.01 2.27
CA VAL A 101 -0.40 10.81 2.10
C VAL A 101 -1.26 9.60 1.71
N VAL A 102 -2.35 9.34 2.43
CA VAL A 102 -3.29 8.27 2.10
C VAL A 102 -3.79 8.42 0.66
N ASP A 103 -4.14 9.66 0.27
CA ASP A 103 -4.72 9.93 -1.02
C ASP A 103 -3.76 9.68 -2.19
N VAL A 104 -2.56 10.22 -2.10
CA VAL A 104 -1.51 10.11 -3.13
C VAL A 104 -1.14 8.65 -3.33
N PHE A 105 -1.02 7.87 -2.25
CA PHE A 105 -0.69 6.45 -2.35
C PHE A 105 -1.82 5.63 -2.98
N ILE A 106 -3.09 5.92 -2.69
CA ILE A 106 -4.20 5.12 -3.25
C ILE A 106 -4.53 5.54 -4.68
N ARG A 107 -4.71 6.84 -4.95
CA ARG A 107 -5.20 7.33 -6.24
C ARG A 107 -4.12 7.54 -7.30
N ILE A 108 -2.83 7.62 -6.93
CA ILE A 108 -1.65 7.93 -7.77
C ILE A 108 -2.03 8.74 -9.04
N PRO A 109 -1.88 10.07 -9.03
CA PRO A 109 -2.29 10.92 -10.16
C PRO A 109 -1.64 10.52 -11.50
N ASP A 110 -0.41 10.05 -11.45
CA ASP A 110 0.32 9.56 -12.61
C ASP A 110 -0.15 8.14 -13.00
N ARG A 111 -0.73 8.02 -14.19
CA ARG A 111 -1.27 6.75 -14.70
C ARG A 111 -0.20 5.68 -14.93
N TYR A 112 1.01 6.08 -15.31
CA TYR A 112 2.11 5.14 -15.52
C TYR A 112 2.55 4.55 -14.19
N LEU A 113 2.74 5.39 -13.17
CA LEU A 113 3.05 4.92 -11.82
C LEU A 113 1.91 4.10 -11.21
N ALA A 114 0.65 4.46 -11.48
CA ALA A 114 -0.51 3.72 -10.99
C ALA A 114 -0.60 2.28 -11.54
N VAL A 115 -0.08 2.04 -12.74
CA VAL A 115 0.03 0.71 -13.36
C VAL A 115 1.22 -0.06 -12.79
N LEU A 116 2.36 0.61 -12.60
CA LEU A 116 3.58 -0.02 -12.09
C LEU A 116 3.50 -0.44 -10.62
N ILE A 117 2.70 0.25 -9.82
CA ILE A 117 2.58 -0.01 -8.38
C ILE A 117 1.20 -0.64 -8.11
N PRO A 118 1.13 -1.97 -7.85
CA PRO A 118 -0.14 -2.66 -7.62
C PRO A 118 -0.92 -2.07 -6.45
N LEU A 119 -2.25 -2.06 -6.55
CA LEU A 119 -3.13 -1.50 -5.52
C LEU A 119 -2.94 -2.19 -4.15
N THR A 120 -2.74 -3.51 -4.14
CA THR A 120 -2.54 -4.28 -2.90
C THR A 120 -1.25 -3.87 -2.17
N PHE A 121 -0.16 -3.63 -2.91
CA PHE A 121 1.06 -3.06 -2.36
C PHE A 121 0.83 -1.66 -1.76
N ARG A 122 0.14 -0.77 -2.49
CA ARG A 122 -0.16 0.59 -2.00
C ARG A 122 -0.96 0.57 -0.70
N ILE A 123 -1.97 -0.29 -0.62
CA ILE A 123 -2.79 -0.48 0.58
C ILE A 123 -1.91 -0.96 1.73
N GLY A 124 -1.02 -1.93 1.48
CA GLY A 124 -0.03 -2.36 2.46
C GLY A 124 0.84 -1.21 2.94
N ALA A 125 1.38 -0.39 2.02
CA ALA A 125 2.21 0.76 2.35
C ALA A 125 1.47 1.78 3.24
N VAL A 126 0.22 2.10 2.91
CA VAL A 126 -0.59 3.00 3.73
C VAL A 126 -0.84 2.39 5.12
N VAL A 127 -1.23 1.11 5.21
CA VAL A 127 -1.45 0.46 6.51
C VAL A 127 -0.16 0.40 7.33
N GLY A 128 0.97 0.08 6.71
CA GLY A 128 2.28 0.06 7.36
C GLY A 128 2.65 1.40 7.99
N PHE A 129 2.46 2.47 7.22
CA PHE A 129 2.69 3.85 7.65
C PHE A 129 1.76 4.23 8.82
N LEU A 130 0.45 4.06 8.66
CA LEU A 130 -0.55 4.39 9.69
C LEU A 130 -0.36 3.56 10.96
N SER A 131 0.09 2.31 10.83
CA SER A 131 0.43 1.47 11.99
C SER A 131 1.60 2.04 12.78
N GLY A 132 2.54 2.71 12.12
CA GLY A 132 3.63 3.42 12.78
C GLY A 132 3.11 4.67 13.48
N LEU A 133 2.34 5.47 12.75
CA LEU A 133 1.73 6.70 13.23
C LEU A 133 0.84 6.48 14.45
N LYS A 134 0.09 5.37 14.49
CA LYS A 134 -0.83 5.02 15.58
C LYS A 134 -0.18 5.02 16.96
N VAL A 135 1.13 4.74 17.05
CA VAL A 135 1.88 4.71 18.31
C VAL A 135 1.90 6.09 18.97
N SER A 136 1.98 7.16 18.17
CA SER A 136 2.02 8.55 18.66
C SER A 136 0.74 9.34 18.42
N GLN A 137 -0.01 9.02 17.37
CA GLN A 137 -1.13 9.81 16.84
C GLN A 137 -2.27 8.88 16.40
N SER A 138 -2.89 8.22 17.39
CA SER A 138 -3.90 7.19 17.16
C SER A 138 -5.12 7.72 16.41
N ARG A 139 -5.60 8.91 16.74
CA ARG A 139 -6.79 9.51 16.11
C ARG A 139 -6.58 9.71 14.61
N GLU A 140 -5.44 10.30 14.24
CA GLU A 140 -5.05 10.60 12.87
C GLU A 140 -4.84 9.30 12.09
N ALA A 141 -4.19 8.30 12.70
CA ALA A 141 -4.01 6.99 12.09
C ALA A 141 -5.35 6.29 11.77
N TYR A 142 -6.32 6.34 12.68
CA TYR A 142 -7.66 5.77 12.44
C TYR A 142 -8.46 6.57 11.41
N ALA A 143 -8.34 7.90 11.38
CA ALA A 143 -8.96 8.73 10.36
C ALA A 143 -8.39 8.40 8.97
N GLY A 144 -7.07 8.28 8.84
CA GLY A 144 -6.41 7.85 7.61
C GLY A 144 -6.85 6.45 7.16
N LEU A 145 -6.98 5.50 8.09
CA LEU A 145 -7.47 4.14 7.80
C LEU A 145 -8.90 4.16 7.26
N ALA A 146 -9.78 4.99 7.84
CA ALA A 146 -11.16 5.14 7.39
C ALA A 146 -11.25 5.76 5.99
N VAL A 147 -10.47 6.81 5.72
CA VAL A 147 -10.41 7.45 4.38
C VAL A 147 -9.87 6.48 3.34
N MET A 148 -8.79 5.76 3.65
CA MET A 148 -8.23 4.74 2.76
C MET A 148 -9.28 3.68 2.40
N ALA A 149 -10.05 3.17 3.37
CA ALA A 149 -11.11 2.22 3.09
C ALA A 149 -12.21 2.80 2.19
N GLY A 150 -12.58 4.07 2.39
CA GLY A 150 -13.52 4.79 1.51
C GLY A 150 -13.02 4.93 0.07
N LEU A 151 -11.72 5.20 -0.12
CA LEU A 151 -11.09 5.31 -1.44
C LEU A 151 -10.92 3.96 -2.13
N VAL A 152 -10.60 2.92 -1.37
CA VAL A 152 -10.31 1.58 -1.91
C VAL A 152 -11.58 0.81 -2.25
N THR A 153 -12.63 0.88 -1.42
CA THR A 153 -13.89 0.13 -1.63
C THR A 153 -14.43 0.22 -3.06
N PRO A 154 -14.58 1.41 -3.69
CA PRO A 154 -15.09 1.50 -5.06
C PRO A 154 -14.17 0.90 -6.11
N LEU A 155 -12.87 0.72 -5.82
CA LEU A 155 -11.89 0.11 -6.72
C LEU A 155 -11.95 -1.42 -6.68
N LEU A 156 -12.55 -2.00 -5.64
CA LEU A 156 -12.68 -3.45 -5.45
C LEU A 156 -14.03 -3.99 -5.91
N VAL A 157 -15.01 -3.11 -6.16
CA VAL A 157 -16.32 -3.54 -6.70
C VAL A 157 -16.06 -4.16 -8.07
N PRO A 158 -16.32 -5.46 -8.26
CA PRO A 158 -16.13 -6.07 -9.56
C PRO A 158 -17.11 -5.42 -10.53
N PHE A 159 -16.71 -5.27 -11.80
CA PHE A 159 -17.56 -4.85 -12.92
C PHE A 159 -18.68 -5.89 -13.21
N VAL A 160 -19.48 -6.24 -12.22
CA VAL A 160 -20.65 -7.12 -12.32
C VAL A 160 -21.87 -6.21 -12.38
N ASP A 161 -22.05 -5.55 -13.54
CA ASP A 161 -23.36 -5.09 -14.06
C ASP A 161 -23.20 -4.24 -15.34
N ARG A 162 -22.56 -4.79 -16.38
CA ARG A 162 -22.70 -4.25 -17.75
C ARG A 162 -23.10 -5.28 -18.81
N GLN A 163 -23.48 -6.51 -18.44
CA GLN A 163 -23.89 -7.52 -19.41
C GLN A 163 -25.25 -8.23 -19.18
N GLU A 164 -26.07 -7.84 -18.19
CA GLU A 164 -27.39 -8.46 -18.00
C GLU A 164 -28.59 -7.51 -18.16
N HIS A 165 -28.57 -6.64 -19.17
CA HIS A 165 -29.77 -5.91 -19.62
C HIS A 165 -29.96 -6.01 -21.15
N SER A 166 -29.87 -7.23 -21.69
CA SER A 166 -30.45 -7.52 -23.01
C SER A 166 -30.95 -8.96 -23.11
N ALA A 167 -31.69 -9.41 -22.10
CA ALA A 167 -32.66 -10.49 -22.28
C ALA A 167 -34.05 -9.84 -22.33
N VAL A 168 -34.42 -9.32 -23.50
CA VAL A 168 -35.83 -9.07 -23.81
C VAL A 168 -36.54 -10.41 -23.69
N PRO A 169 -37.52 -10.60 -22.80
CA PRO A 169 -38.32 -11.80 -22.82
C PRO A 169 -39.17 -11.74 -24.10
N ALA A 170 -38.84 -12.58 -25.08
CA ALA A 170 -39.71 -12.80 -26.23
C ALA A 170 -41.00 -13.44 -25.72
N GLY A 171 -41.96 -12.57 -25.38
CA GLY A 171 -43.32 -12.96 -25.04
C GLY A 171 -43.89 -13.80 -26.17
N ARG A 172 -44.28 -15.03 -25.83
CA ARG A 172 -45.19 -15.84 -26.65
C ARG A 172 -46.49 -15.06 -26.82
N LEU A 173 -46.65 -14.40 -27.97
CA LEU A 173 -47.96 -14.03 -28.46
C LEU A 173 -48.63 -15.30 -29.00
N GLN A 174 -49.44 -15.93 -28.15
CA GLN A 174 -50.54 -16.77 -28.63
C GLN A 174 -51.52 -15.85 -29.37
N VAL A 175 -51.60 -15.97 -30.69
CA VAL A 175 -52.71 -15.42 -31.47
C VAL A 175 -53.54 -16.59 -31.94
N GLY A 176 -54.67 -16.78 -31.27
CA GLY A 176 -55.76 -17.62 -31.73
C GLY A 176 -56.71 -16.84 -32.64
N ARG A 177 -57.30 -17.59 -33.59
CA ARG A 177 -58.51 -17.35 -34.41
C ARG A 177 -58.45 -16.31 -35.53
N LYS A 178 -58.57 -16.81 -36.77
CA LYS A 178 -59.89 -17.02 -37.43
C LYS A 178 -59.82 -18.20 -38.39
#